data_AF-A0A0C3QGX4-F1
#
_entry.id   AF-A0A0C3QGX4-F1
#
_cell.length_a   1.000
_cell.length_b   1.000
_cell.length_c   1.000
_cell.angle_alpha   90.00
_cell.angle_beta   90.00
_cell.angle_gamma   90.00
#
_symmetry.space_group_name_H-M   'P 1'
#
loop_
_entity.id
_entity.type
_entity.pdbx_description
1 polymer ?
#
loop_
_entity_poly.entity_id
_entity_poly.type
_entity_poly.pdbx_seq_one_letter_code
_entity_poly.pdbx_strand_id
1 'polypeptide(L)'
;IIWKRRGDSIPLSVEYDLERGAYLIIASTGFVVTGKPKVEYVPSEGEIAPIPRAGEKLDGETTSITPPPPKPLPYSWTQTNDSVTVAFPVPSSTAASAIRVNISPKYLSLLVSAPDHPNFPIPRYLSKEWWGPVDASSSFWTWDKEGDRQKGETGPHTVGLLTLHLEKKDEGTRWPHVFHSVGTGSTAPEDVEVSETIDPSEMWHIRESLEKYTAALSEGRDVSGLGLGTGVPSLGQGEYDEDVDTNAGNPICLTWVSADGQTATWDETAAWPSNATLLSRSLPVVETGISSLVIKNDIDGLLYEPPALNSDATHPGCRPWRHVSTFSALAFVLASKQDLRYVFHVADRVVLAFEGGTRVADVGENVFIYRAPTPRAARTAEQAVIRMGGSNVGGLIGVSGLEKPDGSMMVLCLCEKQLVILPNIA
;
A
#
# COMPACT_ATOMS: atom_id res chain seq x y z
N ILE A 1 0.02 -0.51 36.53
CA ILE A 1 -0.56 -0.88 35.22
C ILE A 1 -1.78 -1.75 35.51
N ILE A 2 -2.98 -1.30 35.12
CA ILE A 2 -4.25 -1.97 35.47
C ILE A 2 -4.47 -3.19 34.56
N TRP A 3 -4.14 -3.08 33.27
CA TRP A 3 -4.10 -4.19 32.33
C TRP A 3 -3.13 -3.88 31.17
N LYS A 4 -2.79 -4.90 30.36
CA LYS A 4 -1.95 -4.75 29.17
C LYS A 4 -2.45 -5.58 28.00
N ARG A 5 -2.54 -4.95 26.83
CA ARG A 5 -2.81 -5.58 25.54
C ARG A 5 -1.61 -5.44 24.60
N ARG A 6 -1.47 -6.39 23.68
CA ARG A 6 -0.45 -6.36 22.62
C ARG A 6 -1.13 -6.50 21.26
N GLY A 7 -0.75 -5.65 20.32
CA GLY A 7 -1.10 -5.73 18.91
C GLY A 7 0.16 -5.45 18.08
N ASP A 8 0.08 -5.72 16.78
CA ASP A 8 1.20 -5.52 15.84
C ASP A 8 1.19 -4.13 15.19
N SER A 9 0.15 -3.32 15.48
CA SER A 9 -0.03 -1.97 14.97
C SER A 9 -0.23 -0.95 16.10
N ILE A 10 -0.02 0.33 15.77
CA ILE A 10 -0.30 1.45 16.66
C ILE A 10 -1.81 1.75 16.62
N PRO A 11 -2.47 1.98 17.77
CA PRO A 11 -3.87 2.40 17.79
C PRO A 11 -4.09 3.73 17.06
N LEU A 12 -5.10 3.76 16.19
CA LEU A 12 -5.64 4.99 15.57
C LEU A 12 -6.53 5.76 16.56
N SER A 13 -7.31 5.02 17.35
CA SER A 13 -8.20 5.56 18.38
C SER A 13 -8.28 4.61 19.57
N VAL A 14 -8.45 5.16 20.76
CA VAL A 14 -8.86 4.42 21.95
C VAL A 14 -9.96 5.22 22.62
N GLU A 15 -11.16 4.65 22.66
CA GLU A 15 -12.36 5.31 23.15
C GLU A 15 -12.93 4.52 24.31
N TYR A 16 -13.37 5.20 25.36
CA TYR A 16 -13.96 4.54 26.53
C TYR A 16 -15.46 4.74 26.52
N ASP A 17 -16.19 3.63 26.52
CA ASP A 17 -17.62 3.59 26.67
C ASP A 17 -17.99 3.46 28.14
N LEU A 18 -18.56 4.54 28.70
CA LEU A 18 -19.01 4.59 30.08
C LEU A 18 -20.18 3.62 30.35
N GLU A 19 -21.09 3.45 29.39
CA GLU A 19 -22.28 2.61 29.57
C GLU A 19 -21.89 1.14 29.62
N ARG A 20 -20.93 0.74 28.79
CA ARG A 20 -20.43 -0.65 28.73
C ARG A 20 -19.30 -0.93 29.71
N GLY A 21 -18.66 0.10 30.26
CA GLY A 21 -17.46 -0.03 31.07
C GLY A 21 -16.33 -0.71 30.28
N ALA A 22 -16.16 -0.36 29.00
CA ALA A 22 -15.22 -1.01 28.09
C ALA A 22 -14.51 0.02 27.19
N TYR A 23 -13.30 -0.32 26.77
CA TYR A 23 -12.52 0.40 25.78
C TYR A 23 -12.72 -0.20 24.40
N LEU A 24 -13.01 0.65 23.41
CA LEU A 24 -12.89 0.32 22.01
C LEU A 24 -11.52 0.77 21.50
N ILE A 25 -10.73 -0.17 21.01
CA ILE A 25 -9.46 0.10 20.35
C ILE A 25 -9.68 -0.04 18.85
N ILE A 26 -9.36 1.01 18.10
CA ILE A 26 -9.40 1.05 16.63
C ILE A 26 -7.96 1.05 16.13
N ALA A 27 -7.56 0.04 15.37
CA ALA A 27 -6.20 -0.10 14.85
C ALA A 27 -6.21 -0.97 13.59
N SER A 28 -5.09 -1.08 12.85
CA SER A 28 -5.05 -1.96 11.67
C SER A 28 -5.04 -3.46 12.01
N THR A 29 -4.67 -3.81 13.24
CA THR A 29 -4.67 -5.19 13.74
C THR A 29 -5.37 -5.28 15.09
N GLY A 30 -5.94 -6.44 15.41
CA GLY A 30 -6.55 -6.69 16.71
C GLY A 30 -5.54 -6.70 17.88
N PHE A 31 -6.04 -6.45 19.09
CA PHE A 31 -5.25 -6.41 20.32
C PHE A 31 -5.56 -7.60 21.25
N VAL A 32 -4.55 -8.40 21.59
CA VAL A 32 -4.71 -9.61 22.42
C VAL A 32 -4.24 -9.42 23.86
N VAL A 33 -4.79 -10.21 24.79
CA VAL A 33 -4.38 -10.24 26.21
C VAL A 33 -2.92 -10.67 26.30
N THR A 34 -2.10 -9.87 26.99
CA THR A 34 -0.72 -10.24 27.27
C THR A 34 -0.72 -11.30 28.39
N GLY A 35 -0.49 -12.57 28.05
CA GLY A 35 -0.53 -13.67 29.03
C GLY A 35 -1.00 -15.03 28.51
N LYS A 36 -1.58 -15.09 27.29
CA LYS A 36 -1.57 -16.36 26.55
C LYS A 36 -0.20 -16.47 25.89
N PRO A 37 0.61 -17.51 26.18
CA PRO A 37 1.80 -17.74 25.39
C PRO A 37 1.33 -17.84 23.93
N LYS A 38 1.96 -17.07 23.05
CA LYS A 38 2.07 -17.49 21.65
C LYS A 38 2.52 -18.94 21.75
N VAL A 39 1.84 -19.89 21.09
CA VAL A 39 2.41 -21.23 20.95
C VAL A 39 3.79 -20.97 20.37
N GLU A 40 4.78 -21.08 21.25
CA GLU A 40 6.14 -20.73 20.93
C GLU A 40 6.51 -21.81 19.95
N TYR A 41 6.67 -21.41 18.69
CA TYR A 41 7.15 -22.32 17.67
C TYR A 41 8.52 -22.79 18.17
N VAL A 42 8.57 -24.01 18.70
CA VAL A 42 9.82 -24.69 19.00
C VAL A 42 10.21 -25.35 17.68
N PRO A 43 11.20 -24.81 16.96
CA PRO A 43 11.66 -25.40 15.71
C PRO A 43 12.10 -26.83 16.01
N SER A 44 11.72 -27.78 15.15
CA SER A 44 12.24 -29.15 15.25
C SER A 44 13.76 -29.15 15.05
N GLU A 45 14.49 -30.16 15.55
CA GLU A 45 15.97 -30.21 15.49
C GLU A 45 16.57 -30.04 14.06
N GLY A 46 15.75 -30.15 13.00
CA GLY A 46 16.15 -29.87 11.62
C GLY A 46 16.11 -28.39 11.19
N GLU A 47 15.55 -27.48 11.98
CA GLU A 47 15.45 -26.04 11.68
C GLU A 47 16.41 -25.16 12.48
N ILE A 48 17.12 -25.73 13.45
CA ILE A 48 18.13 -25.00 14.22
C ILE A 48 19.42 -24.99 13.40
N ALA A 49 19.70 -23.88 12.73
CA ALA A 49 21.04 -23.65 12.18
C ALA A 49 22.05 -23.65 13.35
N PRO A 50 23.14 -24.43 13.29
CA PRO A 50 24.08 -24.54 14.40
C PRO A 50 24.75 -23.20 14.67
N ILE A 51 24.61 -22.71 15.90
CA ILE A 51 25.26 -21.48 16.37
C ILE A 51 26.77 -21.78 16.55
N PRO A 52 27.68 -21.02 15.90
CA PRO A 52 29.12 -21.22 16.05
C PRO A 52 29.55 -21.01 17.50
N ARG A 53 30.42 -21.88 18.03
CA ARG A 53 30.88 -21.76 19.42
C ARG A 53 31.95 -20.67 19.56
N ALA A 54 31.98 -19.99 20.69
CA ALA A 54 32.99 -18.99 21.00
C ALA A 54 34.39 -19.60 20.98
N GLY A 55 35.22 -19.19 20.02
CA GLY A 55 36.59 -19.66 19.82
C GLY A 55 36.79 -20.58 18.60
N GLU A 56 35.72 -20.92 17.88
CA GLU A 56 35.83 -21.59 16.58
C GLU A 56 36.29 -20.58 15.52
N LYS A 57 37.60 -20.57 15.24
CA LYS A 57 38.16 -19.84 14.11
C LYS A 57 37.94 -20.67 12.84
N LEU A 58 37.01 -20.21 12.00
CA LEU A 58 36.76 -20.74 10.65
C LEU A 58 37.83 -20.33 9.62
N ASP A 59 38.86 -19.60 10.03
CA ASP A 59 39.98 -19.20 9.19
C ASP A 59 41.16 -20.16 9.37
N GLY A 60 41.00 -21.37 8.84
CA GLY A 60 42.09 -22.31 8.59
C GLY A 60 42.54 -22.16 7.13
N GLU A 61 43.66 -21.47 6.93
CA GLU A 61 44.24 -21.10 5.65
C GLU A 61 44.25 -22.22 4.60
N THR A 62 43.45 -22.07 3.56
CA THR A 62 43.83 -22.48 2.20
C THR A 62 43.34 -21.40 1.23
N THR A 63 44.25 -20.44 0.99
CA THR A 63 44.37 -19.62 -0.23
C THR A 63 43.13 -18.87 -0.73
N SER A 64 43.01 -17.59 -0.32
CA SER A 64 42.37 -16.47 -1.05
C SER A 64 40.93 -16.62 -1.55
N ILE A 65 40.20 -15.50 -1.48
CA ILE A 65 39.14 -15.02 -2.39
C ILE A 65 37.93 -14.55 -1.55
N THR A 66 37.81 -13.23 -1.47
CA THR A 66 36.58 -12.44 -1.36
C THR A 66 35.32 -13.26 -1.66
N PRO A 67 34.22 -13.18 -0.86
CA PRO A 67 32.97 -13.82 -1.27
C PRO A 67 32.66 -13.40 -2.71
N PRO A 68 32.52 -14.35 -3.65
CA PRO A 68 32.28 -14.00 -5.04
C PRO A 68 31.01 -13.14 -5.09
N PRO A 69 30.96 -12.12 -5.97
CA PRO A 69 29.75 -11.34 -6.16
C PRO A 69 28.57 -12.31 -6.39
N PRO A 70 27.37 -12.01 -5.85
CA PRO A 70 26.21 -12.87 -6.00
C PRO A 70 26.07 -13.22 -7.48
N LYS A 71 25.97 -14.52 -7.79
CA LYS A 71 25.82 -14.96 -9.17
C LYS A 71 24.59 -14.26 -9.75
N PRO A 72 24.72 -13.59 -10.90
CA PRO A 72 23.62 -12.89 -11.54
C PRO A 72 22.48 -13.87 -11.84
N LEU A 73 21.26 -13.39 -11.65
CA LEU A 73 20.05 -14.20 -11.83
C LEU A 73 19.92 -14.67 -13.29
N PRO A 74 19.40 -15.88 -13.52
CA PRO A 74 19.32 -16.47 -14.86
C PRO A 74 18.29 -15.79 -15.77
N TYR A 75 17.27 -15.17 -15.18
CA TYR A 75 16.22 -14.41 -15.86
C TYR A 75 15.57 -13.46 -14.87
N SER A 76 14.81 -12.50 -15.39
CA SER A 76 13.88 -11.65 -14.65
C SER A 76 12.47 -11.87 -15.19
N TRP A 77 11.45 -11.63 -14.37
CA TRP A 77 10.07 -11.77 -14.83
C TRP A 77 9.11 -10.87 -14.05
N THR A 78 8.04 -10.47 -14.72
CA THR A 78 6.96 -9.62 -14.22
C THR A 78 5.62 -10.22 -14.67
N GLN A 79 4.52 -9.81 -14.04
CA GLN A 79 3.19 -10.21 -14.49
C GLN A 79 2.16 -9.11 -14.28
N THR A 80 1.14 -9.11 -15.12
CA THR A 80 -0.11 -8.37 -14.95
C THR A 80 -1.25 -9.36 -14.67
N ASN A 81 -2.50 -8.88 -14.62
CA ASN A 81 -3.66 -9.77 -14.44
C ASN A 81 -3.86 -10.73 -15.62
N ASP A 82 -3.41 -10.35 -16.81
CA ASP A 82 -3.64 -11.02 -18.10
C ASP A 82 -2.36 -11.53 -18.78
N SER A 83 -1.16 -11.09 -18.37
CA SER A 83 0.10 -11.46 -19.03
C SER A 83 1.25 -11.77 -18.06
N VAL A 84 2.26 -12.48 -18.55
CA VAL A 84 3.54 -12.73 -17.89
C VAL A 84 4.67 -12.38 -18.85
N THR A 85 5.61 -11.56 -18.41
CA THR A 85 6.79 -11.20 -19.21
C THR A 85 8.04 -11.79 -18.56
N VAL A 86 8.86 -12.51 -19.33
CA VAL A 86 10.08 -13.17 -18.85
C VAL A 86 11.25 -12.73 -19.71
N ALA A 87 12.29 -12.15 -19.10
CA ALA A 87 13.44 -11.62 -19.82
C ALA A 87 14.73 -12.38 -19.47
N PHE A 88 15.42 -12.87 -20.50
CA PHE A 88 16.67 -13.62 -20.39
C PHE A 88 17.83 -12.78 -20.93
N PRO A 89 18.90 -12.57 -20.15
CA PRO A 89 20.12 -11.98 -20.67
C PRO A 89 20.82 -12.96 -21.62
N VAL A 90 21.20 -12.47 -22.79
CA VAL A 90 21.89 -13.24 -23.84
C VAL A 90 23.03 -12.37 -24.41
N PRO A 91 24.17 -12.92 -24.86
CA PRO A 91 25.24 -12.08 -25.40
C PRO A 91 24.76 -11.28 -26.61
N SER A 92 25.10 -9.99 -26.68
CA SER A 92 24.71 -9.11 -27.80
C SER A 92 25.25 -9.61 -29.15
N SER A 93 26.33 -10.41 -29.16
CA SER A 93 26.86 -11.04 -30.37
C SER A 93 25.96 -12.15 -30.94
N THR A 94 24.92 -12.58 -30.22
CA THR A 94 24.01 -13.64 -30.63
C THR A 94 23.13 -13.19 -31.79
N ALA A 95 23.20 -13.91 -32.91
CA ALA A 95 22.31 -13.68 -34.04
C ALA A 95 20.89 -14.22 -33.74
N ALA A 96 19.86 -13.55 -34.24
CA ALA A 96 18.47 -14.01 -34.06
C ALA A 96 18.24 -15.45 -34.56
N SER A 97 18.95 -15.87 -35.61
CA SER A 97 18.89 -17.24 -36.15
C SER A 97 19.45 -18.32 -35.19
N ALA A 98 20.21 -17.92 -34.17
CA ALA A 98 20.76 -18.80 -33.15
C ALA A 98 19.81 -19.02 -31.96
N ILE A 99 18.68 -18.31 -31.93
CA ILE A 99 17.64 -18.38 -30.89
C ILE A 99 16.48 -19.20 -31.45
N ARG A 100 16.13 -20.29 -30.75
CA ARG A 100 14.95 -21.10 -31.05
C ARG A 100 14.02 -21.07 -29.86
N VAL A 101 12.86 -20.45 -30.03
CA VAL A 101 11.80 -20.39 -29.02
C VAL A 101 10.58 -21.08 -29.57
N ASN A 102 10.03 -22.02 -28.81
CA ASN A 102 8.72 -22.61 -29.07
C ASN A 102 7.89 -22.50 -27.78
N ILE A 103 6.81 -21.72 -27.87
CA ILE A 103 5.87 -21.50 -26.78
C ILE A 103 4.68 -22.43 -27.04
N SER A 104 4.43 -23.35 -26.12
CA SER A 104 3.25 -24.21 -26.13
C SER A 104 2.36 -23.87 -24.93
N PRO A 105 1.06 -24.23 -24.95
CA PRO A 105 0.13 -23.86 -23.87
C PRO A 105 0.55 -24.30 -22.46
N LYS A 106 1.39 -25.32 -22.35
CA LYS A 106 1.90 -25.86 -21.09
C LYS A 106 3.42 -25.85 -20.96
N TYR A 107 4.17 -25.67 -22.05
CA TYR A 107 5.61 -25.90 -22.05
C TYR A 107 6.38 -24.83 -22.82
N LEU A 108 7.57 -24.51 -22.33
CA LEU A 108 8.61 -23.75 -23.02
C LEU A 108 9.66 -24.69 -23.61
N SER A 109 10.00 -24.49 -24.88
CA SER A 109 11.27 -24.95 -25.42
C SER A 109 12.09 -23.77 -25.92
N LEU A 110 13.13 -23.41 -25.18
CA LEU A 110 14.03 -22.29 -25.46
C LEU A 110 15.47 -22.80 -25.57
N LEU A 111 16.06 -22.65 -26.75
CA LEU A 111 17.46 -23.00 -27.01
C LEU A 111 18.18 -21.81 -27.63
N VAL A 112 19.20 -21.31 -26.93
CA VAL A 112 20.09 -20.26 -27.42
C VAL A 112 21.47 -20.83 -27.70
N SER A 113 21.92 -20.73 -28.96
CA SER A 113 23.25 -21.16 -29.38
C SER A 113 24.22 -19.98 -29.30
N ALA A 114 24.68 -19.68 -28.08
CA ALA A 114 25.61 -18.60 -27.79
C ALA A 114 26.82 -19.12 -26.98
N PRO A 115 28.00 -18.46 -27.07
CA PRO A 115 29.12 -18.77 -26.20
C PRO A 115 28.75 -18.50 -24.74
N ASP A 116 29.28 -19.30 -23.82
CA ASP A 116 29.05 -19.12 -22.39
C ASP A 116 29.57 -17.74 -21.95
N HIS A 117 28.78 -17.04 -21.14
CA HIS A 117 29.09 -15.69 -20.66
C HIS A 117 29.42 -15.74 -19.15
N PRO A 118 30.46 -15.03 -18.67
CA PRO A 118 30.85 -15.07 -17.25
C PRO A 118 29.80 -14.45 -16.32
N ASN A 119 28.96 -13.54 -16.83
CA ASN A 119 28.02 -12.75 -16.04
C ASN A 119 26.55 -13.19 -16.16
N PHE A 120 26.22 -14.28 -16.85
CA PHE A 120 24.86 -14.86 -16.81
C PHE A 120 24.84 -16.21 -17.54
N PRO A 121 24.00 -17.16 -17.12
CA PRO A 121 23.85 -18.43 -17.80
C PRO A 121 23.09 -18.26 -19.13
N ILE A 122 23.48 -19.03 -20.14
CA ILE A 122 22.76 -19.08 -21.42
C ILE A 122 21.48 -19.91 -21.26
N PRO A 123 20.30 -19.39 -21.63
CA PRO A 123 19.03 -20.08 -21.41
C PRO A 123 18.91 -21.33 -22.28
N ARG A 124 18.66 -22.46 -21.62
CA ARG A 124 18.47 -23.79 -22.24
C ARG A 124 17.33 -24.52 -21.52
N TYR A 125 16.13 -24.38 -22.04
CA TYR A 125 14.92 -25.02 -21.52
C TYR A 125 14.38 -25.98 -22.57
N LEU A 126 14.27 -27.27 -22.25
CA LEU A 126 13.60 -28.27 -23.09
C LEU A 126 12.30 -28.69 -22.40
N SER A 127 11.16 -28.42 -23.04
CA SER A 127 9.83 -28.81 -22.55
C SER A 127 9.58 -28.44 -21.08
N LYS A 128 10.02 -27.25 -20.66
CA LYS A 128 9.86 -26.77 -19.29
C LYS A 128 8.41 -26.38 -19.04
N GLU A 129 7.78 -26.95 -18.02
CA GLU A 129 6.36 -26.70 -17.74
C GLU A 129 6.14 -25.31 -17.13
N TRP A 130 5.22 -24.55 -17.70
CA TRP A 130 4.74 -23.28 -17.14
C TRP A 130 3.99 -23.53 -15.83
N TRP A 131 3.96 -22.55 -14.94
CA TRP A 131 3.13 -22.68 -13.73
C TRP A 131 1.63 -22.76 -14.06
N GLY A 132 1.17 -21.96 -15.00
CA GLY A 132 -0.21 -21.93 -15.48
C GLY A 132 -0.33 -22.09 -16.99
N PRO A 133 -1.54 -22.35 -17.51
CA PRO A 133 -1.77 -22.43 -18.95
C PRO A 133 -1.63 -21.05 -19.62
N VAL A 134 -0.97 -21.01 -20.78
CA VAL A 134 -0.80 -19.81 -21.62
C VAL A 134 -1.49 -19.97 -22.97
N ASP A 135 -1.90 -18.86 -23.59
CA ASP A 135 -2.31 -18.84 -24.99
C ASP A 135 -1.07 -18.72 -25.89
N ALA A 136 -0.65 -19.85 -26.47
CA ALA A 136 0.49 -19.91 -27.36
C ALA A 136 0.31 -19.12 -28.67
N SER A 137 -0.93 -18.84 -29.08
CA SER A 137 -1.22 -18.16 -30.36
C SER A 137 -1.01 -16.65 -30.29
N SER A 138 -1.19 -16.07 -29.11
CA SER A 138 -1.04 -14.65 -28.85
C SER A 138 0.23 -14.31 -28.07
N SER A 139 0.88 -15.31 -27.46
CA SER A 139 2.21 -15.17 -26.88
C SER A 139 3.29 -15.01 -27.97
N PHE A 140 4.27 -14.13 -27.72
CA PHE A 140 5.36 -13.89 -28.65
C PHE A 140 6.69 -13.66 -27.92
N TRP A 141 7.78 -13.57 -28.67
CA TRP A 141 9.09 -13.26 -28.12
C TRP A 141 9.79 -12.19 -28.95
N THR A 142 10.62 -11.40 -28.30
CA THR A 142 11.42 -10.33 -28.90
C THR A 142 12.88 -10.51 -28.54
N TRP A 143 13.77 -10.14 -29.45
CA TRP A 143 15.21 -10.15 -29.23
C TRP A 143 15.77 -8.76 -29.49
N ASP A 144 16.25 -8.12 -28.44
CA ASP A 144 16.90 -6.81 -28.51
C ASP A 144 18.40 -6.95 -28.25
N LYS A 145 19.19 -6.60 -29.26
CA LYS A 145 20.65 -6.62 -29.21
C LYS A 145 21.23 -5.50 -28.34
N GLU A 146 20.46 -4.42 -28.10
CA GLU A 146 20.84 -3.20 -27.37
C GLU A 146 20.08 -3.02 -26.04
N GLY A 147 19.43 -4.07 -25.53
CA GLY A 147 18.37 -4.02 -24.49
C GLY A 147 18.71 -3.43 -23.11
N ASP A 148 19.91 -2.88 -22.87
CA ASP A 148 20.26 -2.19 -21.61
C ASP A 148 21.17 -0.97 -21.85
N ARG A 149 20.82 -0.12 -22.82
CA ARG A 149 21.58 1.11 -23.09
C ARG A 149 21.19 2.22 -22.11
N GLN A 150 22.00 2.43 -21.07
CA GLN A 150 21.98 3.72 -20.39
C GLN A 150 22.37 4.83 -21.37
N LYS A 151 21.57 5.91 -21.40
CA LYS A 151 21.73 7.04 -22.30
C LYS A 151 22.97 7.86 -21.89
N GLY A 152 24.16 7.43 -22.30
CA GLY A 152 25.43 8.11 -21.97
C GLY A 152 26.69 7.23 -22.01
N GLU A 153 26.57 5.90 -22.03
CA GLU A 153 27.74 5.02 -22.07
C GLU A 153 28.31 4.85 -23.49
N THR A 154 29.59 5.17 -23.66
CA THR A 154 30.35 5.05 -24.92
C THR A 154 31.21 3.76 -24.97
N GLY A 155 30.66 2.63 -24.51
CA GLY A 155 31.32 1.32 -24.53
C GLY A 155 30.67 0.33 -25.50
N PRO A 156 31.38 -0.72 -25.97
CA PRO A 156 30.79 -1.78 -26.78
C PRO A 156 29.79 -2.63 -25.95
N HIS A 157 28.55 -2.75 -26.42
CA HIS A 157 27.48 -3.53 -25.79
C HIS A 157 27.83 -5.02 -25.75
N THR A 158 27.80 -5.65 -24.57
CA THR A 158 28.12 -7.09 -24.40
C THR A 158 26.89 -7.96 -24.14
N VAL A 159 25.76 -7.35 -23.75
CA VAL A 159 24.52 -8.05 -23.34
C VAL A 159 23.34 -7.53 -24.15
N GLY A 160 22.51 -8.44 -24.65
CA GLY A 160 21.19 -8.19 -25.22
C GLY A 160 20.11 -8.92 -24.42
N LEU A 161 18.85 -8.60 -24.68
CA LEU A 161 17.70 -9.07 -23.92
C LEU A 161 16.76 -9.89 -24.80
N LEU A 162 16.52 -11.15 -24.42
CA LEU A 162 15.50 -12.01 -25.02
C LEU A 162 14.27 -12.01 -24.12
N THR A 163 13.19 -11.41 -24.60
CA THR A 163 11.96 -11.24 -23.80
C THR A 163 10.85 -12.13 -24.35
N LEU A 164 10.22 -12.91 -23.48
CA LEU A 164 9.01 -13.68 -23.76
C LEU A 164 7.81 -12.92 -23.20
N HIS A 165 6.83 -12.65 -24.04
CA HIS A 165 5.55 -12.07 -23.67
C HIS A 165 4.50 -13.18 -23.75
N LEU A 166 4.01 -13.62 -22.60
CA LEU A 166 3.08 -14.74 -22.46
C LEU A 166 1.70 -14.21 -22.08
N GLU A 167 0.67 -14.58 -22.84
CA GLU A 167 -0.71 -14.28 -22.48
C GLU A 167 -1.28 -15.41 -21.62
N LYS A 168 -1.83 -15.05 -20.46
CA LYS A 168 -2.44 -16.02 -19.55
C LYS A 168 -3.74 -16.49 -20.17
N LYS A 169 -3.98 -17.81 -20.13
CA LYS A 169 -5.28 -18.34 -20.54
C LYS A 169 -6.39 -18.02 -19.52
N ASP A 170 -6.02 -17.98 -18.24
CA ASP A 170 -6.92 -17.71 -17.12
C ASP A 170 -6.60 -16.32 -16.54
N GLU A 171 -7.33 -15.29 -17.01
CA GLU A 171 -7.22 -13.92 -16.52
C GLU A 171 -7.50 -13.84 -15.01
N GLY A 172 -6.77 -12.95 -14.32
CA GLY A 172 -6.91 -12.72 -12.87
C GLY A 172 -6.17 -13.73 -11.98
N THR A 173 -5.52 -14.73 -12.57
CA THR A 173 -4.70 -15.69 -11.79
C THR A 173 -3.28 -15.16 -11.60
N ARG A 174 -2.86 -14.95 -10.35
CA ARG A 174 -1.49 -14.55 -10.00
C ARG A 174 -0.56 -15.76 -9.94
N TRP A 175 0.52 -15.73 -10.72
CA TRP A 175 1.54 -16.78 -10.76
C TRP A 175 2.53 -16.55 -9.60
N PRO A 176 2.82 -17.53 -8.74
CA PRO A 176 3.86 -17.43 -7.72
C PRO A 176 5.27 -17.58 -8.30
N HIS A 177 5.40 -18.24 -9.45
CA HIS A 177 6.65 -18.44 -10.19
C HIS A 177 6.35 -18.73 -11.68
N VAL A 178 7.35 -18.63 -12.55
CA VAL A 178 7.20 -18.83 -14.01
C VAL A 178 7.04 -20.31 -14.38
N PHE A 179 7.80 -21.21 -13.73
CA PHE A 179 7.87 -22.63 -14.08
C PHE A 179 7.39 -23.52 -12.94
N HIS A 180 6.57 -24.52 -13.26
CA HIS A 180 5.91 -25.39 -12.27
C HIS A 180 6.89 -26.17 -11.36
N SER A 181 8.09 -26.46 -11.84
CA SER A 181 9.10 -27.22 -11.10
C SER A 181 9.80 -26.42 -10.00
N VAL A 182 9.64 -25.09 -9.96
CA VAL A 182 10.22 -24.24 -8.92
C VAL A 182 9.51 -24.51 -7.58
N GLY A 183 10.28 -24.92 -6.56
CA GLY A 183 9.74 -25.28 -5.24
C GLY A 183 9.44 -26.78 -5.03
N THR A 184 9.67 -27.64 -6.03
CA THR A 184 9.46 -29.10 -5.90
C THR A 184 10.70 -29.89 -5.44
N GLY A 185 11.76 -29.20 -5.00
CA GLY A 185 13.00 -29.82 -4.49
C GLY A 185 13.99 -30.30 -5.56
N SER A 186 13.80 -29.89 -6.82
CA SER A 186 14.74 -30.15 -7.92
C SER A 186 16.04 -29.35 -7.74
N THR A 187 17.19 -30.00 -7.92
CA THR A 187 18.53 -29.38 -7.87
C THR A 187 19.05 -28.96 -9.25
N ALA A 188 18.20 -28.97 -10.27
CA ALA A 188 18.59 -28.58 -11.62
C ALA A 188 18.92 -27.06 -11.67
N PRO A 189 19.98 -26.64 -12.39
CA PRO A 189 20.37 -25.24 -12.49
C PRO A 189 19.32 -24.36 -13.19
N GLU A 190 18.37 -24.97 -13.91
CA GLU A 190 17.22 -24.29 -14.51
C GLU A 190 16.03 -24.06 -13.54
N ASP A 191 16.06 -24.63 -12.33
CA ASP A 191 15.00 -24.55 -11.30
C ASP A 191 15.27 -23.52 -10.20
N VAL A 192 16.09 -22.50 -10.50
CA VAL A 192 16.35 -21.41 -9.56
C VAL A 192 15.06 -20.63 -9.31
N GLU A 193 14.71 -20.47 -8.03
CA GLU A 193 13.62 -19.62 -7.59
C GLU A 193 14.00 -18.15 -7.81
N VAL A 194 13.40 -17.56 -8.84
CA VAL A 194 13.54 -16.14 -9.17
C VAL A 194 12.27 -15.45 -8.70
N SER A 195 12.38 -14.54 -7.73
CA SER A 195 11.26 -13.71 -7.28
C SER A 195 10.80 -12.78 -8.41
N GLU A 196 9.51 -12.42 -8.40
CA GLU A 196 8.97 -11.41 -9.30
C GLU A 196 9.78 -10.12 -9.20
N THR A 197 10.34 -9.70 -10.33
CA THR A 197 11.15 -8.49 -10.45
C THR A 197 10.30 -7.36 -10.99
N ILE A 198 10.67 -6.12 -10.72
CA ILE A 198 10.07 -4.94 -11.38
C ILE A 198 10.61 -4.88 -12.82
N ASP A 199 9.77 -4.49 -13.77
CA ASP A 199 10.14 -4.41 -15.19
C ASP A 199 11.37 -3.49 -15.38
N PRO A 200 12.39 -3.89 -16.16
CA PRO A 200 13.56 -3.05 -16.40
C PRO A 200 13.24 -1.67 -16.99
N SER A 201 12.16 -1.55 -17.78
CA SER A 201 11.69 -0.28 -18.36
C SER A 201 11.07 0.64 -17.29
N GLU A 202 10.31 0.07 -16.35
CA GLU A 202 9.83 0.79 -15.17
C GLU A 202 10.97 1.16 -14.22
N MET A 203 11.94 0.27 -14.03
CA MET A 203 13.14 0.58 -13.26
C MET A 203 13.97 1.68 -13.93
N TRP A 204 13.98 1.74 -15.26
CA TRP A 204 14.58 2.85 -16.01
C TRP A 204 13.82 4.16 -15.79
N HIS A 205 12.49 4.15 -15.82
CA HIS A 205 11.68 5.32 -15.47
C HIS A 205 11.89 5.76 -14.01
N ILE A 206 12.00 4.80 -13.08
CA ILE A 206 12.30 5.06 -11.67
C ILE A 206 13.73 5.62 -11.52
N ARG A 207 14.72 5.07 -12.23
CA ARG A 207 16.10 5.60 -12.23
C ARG A 207 16.20 6.96 -12.90
N GLU A 208 15.52 7.19 -14.02
CA GLU A 208 15.52 8.48 -14.72
C GLU A 208 14.81 9.54 -13.88
N SER A 209 13.71 9.20 -13.20
CA SER A 209 13.05 10.09 -12.25
C SER A 209 13.99 10.38 -11.07
N LEU A 210 14.60 9.36 -10.46
CA LEU A 210 15.57 9.54 -9.37
C LEU A 210 16.82 10.33 -9.79
N GLU A 211 17.36 10.14 -11.00
CA GLU A 211 18.47 10.92 -11.55
C GLU A 211 18.05 12.38 -11.80
N LYS A 212 16.83 12.61 -12.34
CA LYS A 212 16.28 13.98 -12.49
C LYS A 212 16.14 14.68 -11.14
N TYR A 213 15.68 13.98 -10.09
CA TYR A 213 15.54 14.54 -8.75
C TYR A 213 16.89 14.76 -8.04
N THR A 214 17.87 13.87 -8.24
CA THR A 214 19.17 13.94 -7.55
C THR A 214 20.17 14.87 -8.24
N ALA A 215 20.16 14.98 -9.58
CA ALA A 215 20.92 16.00 -10.30
C ALA A 215 20.45 17.42 -9.95
N ALA A 216 19.14 17.60 -9.79
CA ALA A 216 18.54 18.87 -9.38
C ALA A 216 18.90 19.29 -7.94
N LEU A 217 19.05 18.31 -7.02
CA LEU A 217 19.54 18.55 -5.66
C LEU A 217 21.05 18.88 -5.61
N SER A 218 21.85 18.31 -6.52
CA SER A 218 23.31 18.48 -6.56
C SER A 218 23.74 19.80 -7.20
N GLU A 219 23.04 20.29 -8.23
CA GLU A 219 23.40 21.52 -8.94
C GLU A 219 22.81 22.81 -8.34
N GLY A 220 22.01 22.71 -7.27
CA GLY A 220 21.38 23.87 -6.62
C GLY A 220 20.55 24.72 -7.58
N ARG A 221 20.10 24.13 -8.69
CA ARG A 221 19.33 24.79 -9.73
C ARG A 221 17.89 24.32 -9.65
N ASP A 222 17.05 25.32 -9.44
CA ASP A 222 15.60 25.35 -9.44
C ASP A 222 14.98 24.28 -10.36
N VAL A 223 14.26 23.32 -9.78
CA VAL A 223 13.56 22.25 -10.53
C VAL A 223 12.20 22.71 -11.05
N SER A 224 11.94 24.02 -11.04
CA SER A 224 10.76 24.58 -11.70
C SER A 224 11.10 24.91 -13.15
N GLY A 225 10.94 23.93 -14.03
CA GLY A 225 10.53 24.18 -15.42
C GLY A 225 9.13 24.83 -15.51
N LEU A 226 8.72 25.60 -14.51
CA LEU A 226 7.42 26.16 -14.27
C LEU A 226 7.65 27.61 -13.85
N GLY A 227 7.59 28.50 -14.84
CA GLY A 227 7.80 29.93 -14.63
C GLY A 227 7.06 30.45 -13.40
N LEU A 228 7.81 31.12 -12.54
CA LEU A 228 7.33 32.13 -11.61
C LEU A 228 6.52 33.18 -12.40
N GLY A 229 5.25 32.87 -12.56
CA GLY A 229 4.18 33.72 -13.01
C GLY A 229 2.93 33.26 -12.28
N THR A 230 2.35 34.18 -11.51
CA THR A 230 1.01 34.09 -10.92
C THR A 230 0.05 33.20 -11.72
N GLY A 231 -0.23 32.01 -11.21
CA GLY A 231 -1.09 31.06 -11.93
C GLY A 231 -1.04 29.69 -11.28
N VAL A 232 -2.03 29.44 -10.44
CA VAL A 232 -2.37 28.13 -9.85
C VAL A 232 -2.34 27.02 -10.92
N PRO A 233 -1.69 25.88 -10.69
CA PRO A 233 -2.17 24.63 -11.25
C PRO A 233 -3.21 24.08 -10.26
N SER A 234 -4.48 24.43 -10.48
CA SER A 234 -5.58 23.61 -9.99
C SER A 234 -5.91 22.60 -11.08
N LEU A 235 -6.13 21.35 -10.68
CA LEU A 235 -6.90 20.33 -11.38
C LEU A 235 -6.29 19.74 -12.68
N GLY A 236 -5.91 18.47 -12.59
CA GLY A 236 -6.42 17.44 -13.50
C GLY A 236 -5.93 17.47 -14.95
N GLN A 237 -4.63 17.34 -15.18
CA GLN A 237 -4.16 17.03 -16.53
C GLN A 237 -2.95 16.10 -16.50
N GLY A 238 -3.20 14.78 -16.64
CA GLY A 238 -2.16 13.84 -17.05
C GLY A 238 -2.31 12.41 -16.53
N GLU A 239 -2.77 12.20 -15.31
CA GLU A 239 -2.72 10.89 -14.67
C GLU A 239 -4.11 10.53 -14.13
N TYR A 240 -4.95 9.98 -15.01
CA TYR A 240 -6.01 9.08 -14.56
C TYR A 240 -5.33 7.75 -14.23
N ASP A 241 -4.86 7.65 -13.00
CA ASP A 241 -4.53 6.37 -12.40
C ASP A 241 -5.86 5.72 -11.97
N GLU A 242 -6.21 4.62 -12.62
CA GLU A 242 -7.46 3.88 -12.39
C GLU A 242 -7.46 3.15 -11.04
N ASP A 243 -6.32 3.09 -10.34
CA ASP A 243 -6.18 2.45 -9.01
C ASP A 243 -6.21 3.45 -7.84
N VAL A 244 -6.45 4.74 -8.10
CA VAL A 244 -6.36 5.84 -7.10
C VAL A 244 -7.26 5.61 -5.89
N ASP A 245 -8.45 5.05 -6.07
CA ASP A 245 -9.36 4.83 -4.94
C ASP A 245 -8.89 3.68 -4.02
N THR A 246 -8.09 2.72 -4.51
CA THR A 246 -7.58 1.58 -3.73
C THR A 246 -6.77 2.03 -2.52
N ASN A 247 -6.10 3.18 -2.62
CA ASN A 247 -5.25 3.72 -1.56
C ASN A 247 -5.97 4.65 -0.56
N ALA A 248 -7.29 4.86 -0.69
CA ALA A 248 -8.04 5.74 0.20
C ALA A 248 -8.42 5.06 1.53
N GLY A 249 -7.88 5.60 2.63
CA GLY A 249 -8.26 5.25 4.00
C GLY A 249 -7.27 4.30 4.67
N ASN A 250 -7.60 3.88 5.88
CA ASN A 250 -6.75 2.99 6.68
C ASN A 250 -7.49 1.67 6.97
N PRO A 251 -6.90 0.49 6.74
CA PRO A 251 -7.52 -0.76 7.18
C PRO A 251 -7.67 -0.74 8.70
N ILE A 252 -8.84 -1.15 9.18
CA ILE A 252 -9.15 -1.17 10.62
C ILE A 252 -9.76 -2.49 11.10
N CYS A 253 -9.40 -2.82 12.33
CA CYS A 253 -9.93 -3.86 13.18
C CYS A 253 -10.40 -3.19 14.48
N LEU A 254 -11.61 -3.54 14.91
CA LEU A 254 -12.17 -3.10 16.16
C LEU A 254 -11.87 -4.14 17.25
N THR A 255 -11.31 -3.72 18.37
CA THR A 255 -11.07 -4.59 19.53
C THR A 255 -11.72 -4.02 20.77
N TRP A 256 -12.67 -4.76 21.33
CA TRP A 256 -13.29 -4.43 22.61
C TRP A 256 -12.52 -5.02 23.79
N VAL A 257 -12.23 -4.17 24.76
CA VAL A 257 -11.49 -4.51 25.98
C VAL A 257 -12.29 -4.01 27.18
N SER A 258 -12.79 -4.93 28.01
CA SER A 258 -13.47 -4.58 29.26
C SER A 258 -12.56 -3.75 30.18
N ALA A 259 -13.12 -2.99 31.14
CA ALA A 259 -12.34 -2.16 32.06
C ALA A 259 -11.28 -2.94 32.87
N ASP A 260 -11.50 -4.24 33.07
CA ASP A 260 -10.57 -5.19 33.71
C ASP A 260 -9.45 -5.70 32.78
N GLY A 261 -9.47 -5.31 31.50
CA GLY A 261 -8.51 -5.71 30.49
C GLY A 261 -8.85 -7.01 29.74
N GLN A 262 -9.93 -7.70 30.08
CA GLN A 262 -10.36 -8.92 29.40
C GLN A 262 -11.10 -8.62 28.11
N THR A 263 -11.21 -9.62 27.22
CA THR A 263 -11.92 -9.44 25.95
C THR A 263 -13.40 -9.44 26.28
N ALA A 264 -14.13 -8.46 25.78
CA ALA A 264 -15.57 -8.39 25.99
C ALA A 264 -16.23 -9.72 25.55
N THR A 265 -17.10 -10.27 26.39
CA THR A 265 -17.81 -11.53 26.11
C THR A 265 -19.00 -11.34 25.18
N TRP A 266 -19.45 -10.08 25.03
CA TRP A 266 -20.39 -9.65 24.01
C TRP A 266 -19.57 -9.32 22.74
N ASP A 267 -19.62 -10.19 21.74
CA ASP A 267 -18.92 -9.96 20.47
C ASP A 267 -19.82 -9.16 19.53
N GLU A 268 -19.86 -7.85 19.71
CA GLU A 268 -20.57 -6.91 18.81
C GLU A 268 -19.82 -6.70 17.48
N THR A 269 -18.58 -7.19 17.38
CA THR A 269 -17.77 -7.12 16.16
C THR A 269 -18.11 -8.19 15.14
N ALA A 270 -18.90 -9.21 15.49
CA ALA A 270 -19.33 -10.26 14.56
C ALA A 270 -20.13 -9.74 13.34
N ALA A 271 -20.80 -8.59 13.46
CA ALA A 271 -21.51 -7.94 12.37
C ALA A 271 -20.66 -6.86 11.65
N TRP A 272 -19.45 -6.61 12.13
CA TRP A 272 -18.53 -5.66 11.53
C TRP A 272 -17.87 -6.28 10.27
N PRO A 273 -17.64 -5.51 9.19
CA PRO A 273 -16.97 -6.03 8.01
C PRO A 273 -15.55 -6.53 8.35
N SER A 274 -15.20 -7.74 7.89
CA SER A 274 -13.91 -8.39 8.19
C SER A 274 -12.68 -7.68 7.59
N ASN A 275 -12.89 -6.76 6.66
CA ASN A 275 -11.89 -5.97 5.94
C ASN A 275 -12.29 -4.49 5.83
N ALA A 276 -12.82 -3.91 6.92
CA ALA A 276 -13.23 -2.52 6.93
C ALA A 276 -12.04 -1.56 6.72
N THR A 277 -12.18 -0.62 5.78
CA THR A 277 -11.22 0.47 5.56
C THR A 277 -11.85 1.78 6.04
N LEU A 278 -11.24 2.43 7.03
CA LEU A 278 -11.70 3.67 7.63
C LEU A 278 -11.37 4.87 6.75
N LEU A 279 -12.40 5.62 6.36
CA LEU A 279 -12.27 6.88 5.62
C LEU A 279 -12.33 8.09 6.56
N SER A 280 -13.19 8.09 7.57
CA SER A 280 -13.27 9.19 8.55
C SER A 280 -13.86 8.76 9.89
N ARG A 281 -13.56 9.52 10.95
CA ARG A 281 -14.14 9.35 12.29
C ARG A 281 -15.01 10.55 12.66
N SER A 282 -15.90 10.39 13.63
CA SER A 282 -16.61 11.55 14.18
C SER A 282 -15.61 12.60 14.67
N LEU A 283 -15.93 13.87 14.44
CA LEU A 283 -15.14 14.98 14.95
C LEU A 283 -15.08 14.87 16.48
N PRO A 284 -13.89 14.89 17.11
CA PRO A 284 -13.81 14.75 18.56
C PRO A 284 -14.44 15.95 19.26
N VAL A 285 -15.58 15.73 19.91
CA VAL A 285 -16.28 16.69 20.79
C VAL A 285 -16.15 16.20 22.23
N VAL A 286 -16.39 17.07 23.21
CA VAL A 286 -16.45 16.73 24.65
C VAL A 286 -17.73 15.93 24.96
N GLU A 287 -17.99 14.88 24.21
CA GLU A 287 -19.05 13.90 24.50
C GLU A 287 -18.43 12.57 24.89
N THR A 288 -19.05 11.91 25.86
CA THR A 288 -18.64 10.60 26.34
C THR A 288 -19.36 9.53 25.54
N GLY A 289 -18.67 8.86 24.62
CA GLY A 289 -19.26 7.78 23.84
C GLY A 289 -18.31 7.25 22.78
N ILE A 290 -18.75 6.19 22.12
CA ILE A 290 -18.06 5.66 20.95
C ILE A 290 -18.41 6.52 19.73
N SER A 291 -17.41 6.82 18.93
CA SER A 291 -17.53 7.62 17.72
C SER A 291 -18.16 6.82 16.59
N SER A 292 -19.00 7.49 15.79
CA SER A 292 -19.39 6.97 14.47
C SER A 292 -18.18 6.91 13.53
N LEU A 293 -18.24 5.97 12.58
CA LEU A 293 -17.16 5.67 11.64
C LEU A 293 -17.70 5.68 10.21
N VAL A 294 -16.93 6.24 9.28
CA VAL A 294 -17.22 6.10 7.84
C VAL A 294 -16.27 5.09 7.23
N ILE A 295 -16.83 4.01 6.67
CA ILE A 295 -16.08 2.90 6.09
C ILE A 295 -16.20 2.92 4.56
N LYS A 296 -15.09 2.63 3.87
CA LYS A 296 -15.06 2.50 2.41
C LYS A 296 -15.94 1.32 1.98
N ASN A 297 -16.82 1.55 1.02
CA ASN A 297 -17.53 0.52 0.27
C ASN A 297 -17.47 0.90 -1.20
N ASP A 298 -16.58 0.23 -1.93
CA ASP A 298 -16.22 0.64 -3.30
C ASP A 298 -15.81 2.13 -3.31
N ILE A 299 -16.39 2.96 -4.17
CA ILE A 299 -16.11 4.41 -4.22
C ILE A 299 -16.78 5.23 -3.10
N ASP A 300 -17.77 4.67 -2.41
CA ASP A 300 -18.61 5.36 -1.43
C ASP A 300 -18.08 5.23 0.01
N GLY A 301 -18.49 6.15 0.88
CA GLY A 301 -18.27 6.08 2.32
C GLY A 301 -19.55 5.80 3.09
N LEU A 302 -19.66 4.63 3.73
CA LEU A 302 -20.81 4.24 4.55
C LEU A 302 -20.61 4.71 5.99
N LEU A 303 -21.50 5.58 6.49
CA LEU A 303 -21.53 6.03 7.88
C LEU A 303 -22.21 4.97 8.76
N TYR A 304 -21.46 4.48 9.73
CA TYR A 304 -21.92 3.55 10.76
C TYR A 304 -21.96 4.23 12.13
N GLU A 305 -23.07 4.03 12.83
CA GLU A 305 -23.22 4.38 14.23
C GLU A 305 -22.86 3.19 15.12
N PRO A 306 -22.27 3.47 16.30
CA PRO A 306 -21.92 2.42 17.24
C PRO A 306 -23.15 1.66 17.72
N PRO A 307 -22.97 0.40 18.13
CA PRO A 307 -23.97 -0.38 18.85
C PRO A 307 -24.64 0.44 19.96
N ALA A 308 -25.97 0.45 19.98
CA ALA A 308 -26.73 0.96 21.12
C ALA A 308 -27.00 -0.18 22.12
N LEU A 309 -26.89 0.09 23.43
CA LEU A 309 -27.45 -0.79 24.45
C LEU A 309 -28.98 -0.80 24.30
N ASN A 310 -29.58 -1.99 24.12
CA ASN A 310 -31.03 -2.12 24.22
C ASN A 310 -31.44 -1.95 25.69
N SER A 311 -32.36 -1.03 25.96
CA SER A 311 -33.06 -0.91 27.25
C SER A 311 -34.21 -1.90 27.41
N ASP A 312 -34.55 -2.66 26.35
CA ASP A 312 -35.66 -3.61 26.35
C ASP A 312 -35.28 -4.96 26.97
N ALA A 313 -35.89 -5.25 28.13
CA ALA A 313 -35.65 -6.41 29.00
C ALA A 313 -35.97 -7.79 28.39
N THR A 314 -36.45 -7.87 27.15
CA THR A 314 -36.87 -9.14 26.51
C THR A 314 -35.76 -9.83 25.71
N HIS A 315 -34.71 -9.11 25.31
CA HIS A 315 -33.50 -9.68 24.72
C HIS A 315 -32.27 -8.89 25.21
N PRO A 316 -31.54 -9.38 26.22
CA PRO A 316 -30.30 -8.75 26.66
C PRO A 316 -29.22 -8.97 25.59
N GLY A 317 -29.20 -8.10 24.60
CA GLY A 317 -28.24 -8.12 23.51
C GLY A 317 -28.12 -6.73 22.91
N CYS A 318 -26.89 -6.24 22.82
CA CYS A 318 -26.58 -5.01 22.11
C CYS A 318 -26.82 -5.19 20.61
N ARG A 319 -27.30 -4.13 19.94
CA ARG A 319 -27.51 -4.17 18.49
C ARG A 319 -26.16 -4.05 17.77
N PRO A 320 -25.97 -4.72 16.63
CA PRO A 320 -24.75 -4.55 15.84
C PRO A 320 -24.60 -3.11 15.34
N TRP A 321 -23.40 -2.76 14.88
CA TRP A 321 -23.14 -1.51 14.16
C TRP A 321 -24.17 -1.28 13.06
N ARG A 322 -24.74 -0.08 13.00
CA ARG A 322 -25.84 0.24 12.08
C ARG A 322 -25.39 1.25 11.03
N HIS A 323 -25.56 0.89 9.77
CA HIS A 323 -25.43 1.83 8.66
C HIS A 323 -26.58 2.85 8.68
N VAL A 324 -26.26 4.15 8.63
CA VAL A 324 -27.25 5.24 8.74
C VAL A 324 -27.25 6.22 7.56
N SER A 325 -26.12 6.35 6.87
CA SER A 325 -25.99 7.26 5.73
C SER A 325 -24.83 6.86 4.83
N THR A 326 -24.82 7.40 3.62
CA THR A 326 -23.75 7.19 2.65
C THR A 326 -23.27 8.53 2.11
N PHE A 327 -21.96 8.74 2.17
CA PHE A 327 -21.27 9.81 1.46
C PHE A 327 -20.87 9.29 0.08
N SER A 328 -21.57 9.73 -0.96
CA SER A 328 -21.30 9.30 -2.34
C SER A 328 -19.89 9.67 -2.78
N ALA A 329 -19.19 8.79 -3.49
CA ALA A 329 -17.86 8.98 -4.05
C ALA A 329 -16.80 9.48 -3.05
N LEU A 330 -16.98 9.28 -1.74
CA LEU A 330 -16.07 9.82 -0.74
C LEU A 330 -14.66 9.26 -0.87
N ALA A 331 -14.52 7.96 -1.16
CA ALA A 331 -13.20 7.34 -1.30
C ALA A 331 -12.42 7.97 -2.45
N PHE A 332 -13.09 8.18 -3.60
CA PHE A 332 -12.52 8.89 -4.74
C PHE A 332 -12.12 10.33 -4.41
N VAL A 333 -12.98 11.06 -3.70
CA VAL A 333 -12.69 12.45 -3.29
C VAL A 333 -11.45 12.49 -2.38
N LEU A 334 -11.35 11.60 -1.39
CA LEU A 334 -10.23 11.55 -0.46
C LEU A 334 -8.93 11.10 -1.15
N ALA A 335 -9.02 10.14 -2.07
CA ALA A 335 -7.87 9.66 -2.85
C ALA A 335 -7.22 10.78 -3.68
N SER A 336 -8.03 11.73 -4.17
CA SER A 336 -7.54 12.90 -4.90
C SER A 336 -6.82 13.93 -4.03
N LYS A 337 -6.72 13.72 -2.71
CA LYS A 337 -6.06 14.64 -1.77
C LYS A 337 -4.73 14.06 -1.31
N GLN A 338 -3.70 14.88 -1.33
CA GLN A 338 -2.37 14.49 -0.91
C GLN A 338 -2.18 14.82 0.57
N ASP A 339 -1.32 14.05 1.24
CA ASP A 339 -0.85 14.30 2.61
C ASP A 339 -1.97 14.53 3.65
N LEU A 340 -3.09 13.80 3.55
CA LEU A 340 -4.16 13.87 4.55
C LEU A 340 -3.67 13.37 5.91
N ARG A 341 -3.75 14.24 6.92
CA ARG A 341 -3.38 13.93 8.30
C ARG A 341 -4.57 13.56 9.17
N TYR A 342 -5.68 14.27 9.01
CA TYR A 342 -6.91 14.01 9.74
C TYR A 342 -8.09 13.99 8.79
N VAL A 343 -9.01 13.04 8.98
CA VAL A 343 -10.29 13.03 8.28
C VAL A 343 -11.40 12.80 9.29
N PHE A 344 -12.24 13.81 9.46
CA PHE A 344 -13.34 13.81 10.42
C PHE A 344 -14.67 14.04 9.72
N HIS A 345 -15.76 13.58 10.33
CA HIS A 345 -17.11 13.94 9.90
C HIS A 345 -17.90 14.59 11.02
N VAL A 346 -18.85 15.43 10.64
CA VAL A 346 -19.86 16.00 11.54
C VAL A 346 -21.20 15.45 11.09
N ALA A 347 -21.74 14.53 11.91
CA ALA A 347 -22.95 13.79 11.62
C ALA A 347 -22.92 13.15 10.21
N ASP A 348 -24.07 13.10 9.55
CA ASP A 348 -24.25 12.63 8.18
C ASP A 348 -24.14 13.74 7.11
N ARG A 349 -23.63 14.92 7.50
CA ARG A 349 -23.72 16.14 6.68
C ARG A 349 -22.42 16.51 6.00
N VAL A 350 -21.29 16.39 6.70
CA VAL A 350 -20.03 16.93 6.21
C VAL A 350 -18.85 16.08 6.64
N VAL A 351 -17.90 15.89 5.74
CA VAL A 351 -16.58 15.31 5.97
C VAL A 351 -15.53 16.41 5.77
N LEU A 352 -14.55 16.45 6.67
CA LEU A 352 -13.46 17.42 6.71
C LEU A 352 -12.15 16.66 6.58
N ALA A 353 -11.42 16.91 5.51
CA ALA A 353 -10.11 16.31 5.26
C ALA A 353 -9.04 17.39 5.41
N PHE A 354 -8.15 17.20 6.39
CA PHE A 354 -7.11 18.13 6.75
C PHE A 354 -5.77 17.63 6.21
N GLU A 355 -5.08 18.47 5.45
CA GLU A 355 -3.70 18.20 5.04
C GLU A 355 -2.75 18.37 6.22
N GLY A 356 -1.74 17.51 6.29
CA GLY A 356 -0.55 17.70 7.12
C GLY A 356 0.49 18.44 6.30
N GLY A 357 0.87 19.64 6.72
CA GLY A 357 1.70 20.54 5.94
C GLY A 357 3.05 19.93 5.55
N THR A 358 3.51 20.26 4.34
CA THR A 358 4.89 20.02 3.94
C THR A 358 5.80 21.05 4.61
N ARG A 359 7.05 20.69 4.93
CA ARG A 359 8.03 21.57 5.61
C ARG A 359 8.44 22.81 4.81
N VAL A 360 7.81 23.06 3.65
CA VAL A 360 8.05 24.26 2.85
C VAL A 360 7.28 25.40 3.50
N ALA A 361 8.03 26.27 4.19
CA ALA A 361 7.51 27.19 5.19
C ALA A 361 6.33 28.06 4.72
N ASP A 362 6.19 28.38 3.42
CA ASP A 362 5.21 29.37 2.96
C ASP A 362 3.89 28.80 2.40
N VAL A 363 3.76 27.48 2.30
CA VAL A 363 2.52 26.83 1.87
C VAL A 363 1.85 26.20 3.11
N GLY A 364 1.00 26.95 3.82
CA GLY A 364 0.20 26.33 4.89
C GLY A 364 -0.84 25.32 4.39
N GLU A 365 -1.68 24.84 5.30
CA GLU A 365 -2.48 23.63 5.10
C GLU A 365 -3.87 23.92 4.57
N ASN A 366 -4.42 22.99 3.78
CA ASN A 366 -5.81 23.07 3.34
C ASN A 366 -6.72 22.15 4.14
N VAL A 367 -7.96 22.58 4.25
CA VAL A 367 -9.09 21.79 4.73
C VAL A 367 -10.07 21.68 3.58
N PHE A 368 -10.28 20.45 3.13
CA PHE A 368 -11.30 20.12 2.15
C PHE A 368 -12.58 19.79 2.89
N ILE A 369 -13.65 20.49 2.53
CA ILE A 369 -14.97 20.33 3.12
C ILE A 369 -15.84 19.63 2.09
N TYR A 370 -16.14 18.36 2.37
CA TYR A 370 -17.02 17.52 1.59
C TYR A 370 -18.43 17.49 2.19
N ARG A 371 -19.40 18.15 1.58
CA ARG A 371 -20.80 18.17 2.07
C ARG A 371 -21.66 17.14 1.35
N ALA A 372 -22.48 16.45 2.13
CA ALA A 372 -23.57 15.64 1.63
C ALA A 372 -24.69 16.54 1.05
N PRO A 373 -25.37 16.09 -0.03
CA PRO A 373 -26.47 16.83 -0.62
C PRO A 373 -27.62 17.04 0.37
N THR A 374 -28.13 18.27 0.42
CA THR A 374 -29.30 18.64 1.22
C THR A 374 -30.35 19.28 0.30
N PRO A 375 -31.51 18.63 0.05
CA PRO A 375 -31.94 17.31 0.54
C PRO A 375 -31.11 16.16 -0.05
N ARG A 376 -31.06 14.99 0.60
CA ARG A 376 -30.25 13.83 0.17
C ARG A 376 -30.50 13.35 -1.26
N ALA A 377 -31.66 13.68 -1.84
CA ALA A 377 -31.99 13.37 -3.24
C ALA A 377 -31.37 14.36 -4.25
N ALA A 378 -30.75 15.45 -3.80
CA ALA A 378 -30.11 16.42 -4.67
C ALA A 378 -28.87 15.80 -5.31
N ARG A 379 -28.64 16.14 -6.59
CA ARG A 379 -27.51 15.61 -7.37
C ARG A 379 -26.19 16.33 -7.11
N THR A 380 -26.25 17.49 -6.45
CA THR A 380 -25.10 18.38 -6.24
C THR A 380 -25.11 18.89 -4.81
N ALA A 381 -23.93 19.10 -4.26
CA ALA A 381 -23.72 19.68 -2.93
C ALA A 381 -22.55 20.65 -2.99
N GLU A 382 -22.59 21.70 -2.16
CA GLU A 382 -21.53 22.71 -2.12
C GLU A 382 -20.28 22.19 -1.42
N GLN A 383 -19.17 22.16 -2.16
CA GLN A 383 -17.87 21.75 -1.67
C GLN A 383 -17.00 22.98 -1.46
N ALA A 384 -16.14 22.97 -0.45
CA ALA A 384 -15.27 24.10 -0.17
C ALA A 384 -13.83 23.65 0.14
N VAL A 385 -12.87 24.53 -0.16
CA VAL A 385 -11.49 24.39 0.27
C VAL A 385 -11.15 25.63 1.08
N ILE A 386 -10.77 25.43 2.34
CA ILE A 386 -10.36 26.52 3.23
C ILE A 386 -8.87 26.38 3.48
N ARG A 387 -8.15 27.47 3.27
CA ARG A 387 -6.74 27.55 3.63
C ARG A 387 -6.60 27.93 5.10
N MET A 388 -6.02 27.06 5.89
CA MET A 388 -5.88 27.22 7.34
C MET A 388 -4.79 28.22 7.74
N GLY A 389 -3.80 28.42 6.87
CA GLY A 389 -2.73 29.35 7.16
C GLY A 389 -1.61 29.41 6.12
N GLY A 390 -0.58 30.18 6.46
CA GLY A 390 0.73 30.23 5.80
C GLY A 390 1.85 30.05 6.85
N SER A 391 3.08 30.45 6.55
CA SER A 391 4.27 30.31 7.42
C SER A 391 4.10 30.74 8.89
N ASN A 392 3.15 31.64 9.15
CA ASN A 392 2.87 32.19 10.47
C ASN A 392 1.99 31.30 11.37
N VAL A 393 1.26 30.33 10.81
CA VAL A 393 0.34 29.44 11.56
C VAL A 393 1.06 28.17 12.01
N GLY A 394 2.01 27.68 11.19
CA GLY A 394 2.72 26.42 11.42
C GLY A 394 1.84 25.20 11.12
N GLY A 395 2.39 24.00 11.30
CA GLY A 395 1.70 22.75 10.96
C GLY A 395 0.56 22.39 11.91
N LEU A 396 -0.45 21.67 11.43
CA LEU A 396 -1.61 21.19 12.16
C LEU A 396 -1.22 20.09 13.13
N ILE A 397 -1.40 20.32 14.42
CA ILE A 397 -1.10 19.37 15.49
C ILE A 397 -2.33 18.54 15.88
N GLY A 398 -3.52 19.14 15.85
CA GLY A 398 -4.75 18.47 16.25
C GLY A 398 -6.01 19.24 15.88
N VAL A 399 -7.13 18.53 15.88
CA VAL A 399 -8.45 19.06 15.53
C VAL A 399 -9.48 18.57 16.55
N SER A 400 -10.40 19.44 16.94
CA SER A 400 -11.54 19.10 17.80
C SER A 400 -12.75 19.95 17.43
N GLY A 401 -13.95 19.49 17.78
CA GLY A 401 -15.20 20.20 17.63
C GLY A 401 -15.67 20.84 18.94
N LEU A 402 -16.34 21.97 18.82
CA LEU A 402 -17.10 22.60 19.88
C LEU A 402 -18.52 22.87 19.38
N GLU A 403 -19.49 22.20 19.97
CA GLU A 403 -20.90 22.51 19.74
C GLU A 403 -21.27 23.77 20.51
N LYS A 404 -21.82 24.75 19.81
CA LYS A 404 -22.32 25.98 20.42
C LYS A 404 -23.72 25.76 21.00
N PRO A 405 -24.16 26.61 21.94
CA PRO A 405 -25.52 26.54 22.50
C PRO A 405 -26.66 26.68 21.46
N ASP A 406 -26.36 27.24 20.28
CA ASP A 406 -27.29 27.36 19.17
C ASP A 406 -27.37 26.10 18.29
N GLY A 407 -26.63 25.04 18.64
CA GLY A 407 -26.53 23.78 17.89
C GLY A 407 -25.58 23.84 16.69
N SER A 408 -24.90 24.97 16.45
CA SER A 408 -23.90 25.07 15.38
C SER A 408 -22.56 24.47 15.82
N MET A 409 -21.91 23.73 14.91
CA MET A 409 -20.59 23.16 15.16
C MET A 409 -19.47 24.13 14.76
N MET A 410 -18.53 24.33 15.67
CA MET A 410 -17.27 25.05 15.43
C MET A 410 -16.11 24.06 15.43
N VAL A 411 -15.23 24.17 14.43
CA VAL A 411 -14.04 23.32 14.36
C VAL A 411 -12.83 24.11 14.83
N LEU A 412 -12.14 23.56 15.81
CA LEU A 412 -10.93 24.09 16.42
C LEU A 412 -9.73 23.32 15.89
N CYS A 413 -8.81 24.03 15.26
CA CYS A 413 -7.61 23.45 14.67
C CYS A 413 -6.38 24.02 15.38
N LEU A 414 -5.74 23.17 16.18
CA LEU A 414 -4.52 23.51 16.88
C LEU A 414 -3.35 23.36 15.92
N CYS A 415 -2.73 24.49 15.56
CA CYS A 415 -1.49 24.52 14.80
C CYS A 415 -0.30 24.86 15.72
N GLU A 416 0.92 24.66 15.25
CA GLU A 416 2.15 24.89 16.03
C GLU A 416 2.25 26.28 16.66
N LYS A 417 1.75 27.32 15.99
CA LYS A 417 1.90 28.71 16.44
C LYS A 417 0.57 29.38 16.78
N GLN A 418 -0.55 28.88 16.26
CA GLN A 418 -1.85 29.51 16.39
C GLN A 418 -2.99 28.49 16.52
N LEU A 419 -4.09 28.92 17.11
CA LEU A 419 -5.36 28.19 17.10
C LEU A 419 -6.25 28.81 16.02
N VAL A 420 -6.56 28.03 14.98
CA VAL A 420 -7.46 28.43 13.91
C VAL A 420 -8.87 27.94 14.22
N ILE A 421 -9.85 28.84 14.09
CA ILE A 421 -11.24 28.56 14.39
C ILE A 421 -12.05 28.66 13.11
N LEU A 422 -12.72 27.57 12.75
CA LEU A 422 -13.64 27.53 11.61
C LEU A 422 -15.08 27.50 12.12
N PRO A 423 -15.80 28.64 12.06
CA PRO A 423 -17.19 28.69 12.48
C PRO A 423 -18.13 28.10 11.43
N ASN A 424 -19.23 27.49 11.88
CA ASN A 424 -20.43 27.17 11.07
C ASN A 424 -20.14 26.24 9.87
N ILE A 425 -19.47 25.12 10.13
CA ILE A 425 -19.10 24.15 9.09
C ILE A 425 -20.25 23.18 8.73
N ALA A 426 -21.24 23.00 9.60
CA ALA A 426 -22.32 22.00 9.49
C ALA A 426 -23.74 22.59 9.67
#